data_AF-A0A7G8F0F2-F1
#
_entry.id   AF-A0A7G8F0F2-F1
#
_cell.length_a   1.000
_cell.length_b   1.000
_cell.length_c   1.000
_cell.angle_alpha   90.00
_cell.angle_beta   90.00
_cell.angle_gamma   90.00
#
_symmetry.space_group_name_H-M   'P 1'
#
loop_
_entity.id
_entity.type
_entity.pdbx_description
1 polymer ?
#
loop_
_entity_poly.entity_id
_entity_poly.type
_entity_poly.pdbx_seq_one_letter_code
_entity_poly.pdbx_strand_id
1 'polypeptide(L)'
;MAVDQSAQSGMVVALQANYLEVELDQVSERIPSRLLCTRRTRLSHRGEAVYVGDRVRVEAIDASHARAVVSHVEPRVSFLTRPPVANATTVVVALAVAQPAFDPDQASRFLLTAERTSLHVQLVLTKTDLLEPEALEQLRARLHAWGYPPLLVSTGSGLGLSKLKQSLAGSSLSVLCGPSGVGKSSLLNALIPELDLRIGAVSGRLQRGRHTTRHVELHRLEGEARVADTPGFNRPELPDDPRNLEVLFPELRAQLEPHPCRFRDCLHRDEPGCGVTREWERYPIYRRAVEDLLGLNRPSRGG
;
A
#
# COMPACT_ATOMS: atom_id res chain seq x y z
N MET A 1 -6.41 44.32 7.51
CA MET A 1 -6.04 44.04 6.12
C MET A 1 -6.53 42.64 5.80
N ALA A 2 -7.58 42.53 4.99
CA ALA A 2 -8.17 41.25 4.62
C ALA A 2 -7.18 40.48 3.76
N VAL A 3 -6.63 39.39 4.30
CA VAL A 3 -5.92 38.40 3.49
C VAL A 3 -6.94 37.82 2.53
N ASP A 4 -6.63 37.87 1.24
CA ASP A 4 -7.45 37.35 0.16
C ASP A 4 -8.00 35.96 0.54
N GLN A 5 -9.33 35.83 0.62
CA GLN A 5 -10.02 34.59 1.00
C GLN A 5 -10.05 33.59 -0.16
N SER A 6 -9.01 33.57 -0.99
CA SER A 6 -8.86 32.58 -2.05
C SER A 6 -8.75 31.20 -1.42
N ALA A 7 -9.69 30.31 -1.73
CA ALA A 7 -9.62 28.92 -1.29
C ALA A 7 -8.28 28.32 -1.73
N GLN A 8 -7.57 27.70 -0.78
CA GLN A 8 -6.28 27.07 -1.06
C GLN A 8 -6.45 25.56 -1.16
N SER A 9 -5.68 24.93 -2.06
CA SER A 9 -5.64 23.47 -2.19
C SER A 9 -4.59 22.87 -1.27
N GLY A 10 -4.88 21.66 -0.79
CA GLY A 10 -3.96 20.88 0.00
C GLY A 10 -4.34 19.40 0.04
N MET A 11 -3.55 18.62 0.77
CA MET A 11 -3.76 17.19 1.01
C MET A 11 -3.97 16.93 2.50
N VAL A 12 -4.92 16.06 2.82
CA VAL A 12 -5.11 15.55 4.18
C VAL A 12 -3.98 14.56 4.49
N VAL A 13 -3.08 14.91 5.40
CA VAL A 13 -1.90 14.09 5.75
C VAL A 13 -2.11 13.21 6.97
N ALA A 14 -3.02 13.60 7.86
CA ALA A 14 -3.39 12.82 9.04
C ALA A 14 -4.81 13.13 9.51
N LEU A 15 -5.42 12.15 10.19
CA LEU A 15 -6.72 12.30 10.85
C LEU A 15 -6.55 12.19 12.37
N GLN A 16 -7.03 13.20 13.08
CA GLN A 16 -7.14 13.23 14.54
C GLN A 16 -8.62 13.29 14.93
N ALA A 17 -8.96 12.95 16.18
CA ALA A 17 -10.34 12.71 16.61
C ALA A 17 -11.34 13.81 16.18
N ASN A 18 -10.96 15.09 16.33
CA ASN A 18 -11.82 16.24 16.01
C ASN A 18 -11.27 17.13 14.89
N TYR A 19 -10.09 16.81 14.35
CA TYR A 19 -9.36 17.67 13.42
C TYR A 19 -8.70 16.89 12.30
N LEU A 20 -8.54 17.55 11.16
CA LEU A 20 -7.85 17.05 9.98
C LEU A 20 -6.54 17.82 9.85
N GLU A 21 -5.42 17.15 9.69
CA GLU A 21 -4.17 17.84 9.37
C GLU A 21 -4.08 17.95 7.85
N VAL A 22 -4.05 19.18 7.33
CA VAL A 22 -3.95 19.46 5.90
C VAL A 22 -2.63 20.16 5.61
N GLU A 23 -1.86 19.60 4.69
CA GLU A 23 -0.66 20.24 4.14
C GLU A 23 -1.05 20.97 2.85
N LEU A 24 -0.74 22.27 2.78
CA LEU A 24 -1.04 23.13 1.64
C LEU A 24 -0.05 22.91 0.50
N ASP A 25 -0.56 22.98 -0.74
CA ASP A 25 0.28 22.83 -1.94
C ASP A 25 1.22 24.04 -2.13
N GLN A 26 0.75 25.25 -1.78
CA GLN A 26 1.53 26.49 -1.87
C GLN A 26 1.87 27.01 -0.48
N VAL A 27 3.15 26.99 -0.14
CA VAL A 27 3.65 27.58 1.10
C VAL A 27 3.86 29.08 0.87
N SER A 28 3.15 29.91 1.64
CA SER A 28 3.36 31.35 1.68
C SER A 28 4.12 31.71 2.96
N GLU A 29 5.01 32.69 2.93
CA GLU A 29 5.74 33.13 4.15
C GLU A 29 4.82 33.52 5.32
N ARG A 30 3.55 33.84 5.02
CA ARG A 30 2.55 34.28 5.98
C ARG A 30 1.66 33.16 6.51
N ILE A 31 1.65 31.98 5.88
CA ILE A 31 0.72 30.88 6.21
C ILE A 31 1.56 29.62 6.48
N PRO A 32 1.41 28.99 7.65
CA PRO A 32 2.05 27.70 7.93
C PRO A 32 1.69 26.68 6.85
N SER A 33 2.66 25.88 6.41
CA SER A 33 2.44 24.84 5.40
C SER A 33 1.45 23.76 5.86
N ARG A 34 1.31 23.57 7.17
CA ARG A 34 0.37 22.62 7.78
C ARG A 34 -0.65 23.35 8.61
N LEU A 35 -1.91 23.01 8.38
CA LEU A 35 -3.06 23.58 9.06
C LEU A 35 -3.89 22.51 9.76
N LEU A 36 -4.34 22.83 10.96
CA LEU A 36 -5.32 22.05 11.70
C LEU A 36 -6.71 22.47 11.25
N CYS A 37 -7.36 21.61 10.47
CA CYS A 37 -8.61 21.90 9.82
C CYS A 37 -9.81 21.24 10.50
N THR A 38 -10.93 21.95 10.49
CA THR A 38 -12.24 21.38 10.83
C THR A 38 -13.07 21.19 9.56
N ARG A 39 -14.12 20.38 9.65
CA ARG A 39 -15.04 20.15 8.52
C ARG A 39 -16.10 21.23 8.49
N ARG A 40 -16.40 21.80 7.32
CA ARG A 40 -17.56 22.68 7.17
C ARG A 40 -18.84 21.89 7.44
N THR A 41 -19.77 22.46 8.20
CA THR A 41 -21.03 21.79 8.59
C THR A 41 -21.82 21.26 7.39
N ARG A 42 -21.78 21.94 6.24
CA ARG A 42 -22.43 21.49 4.98
C ARG A 42 -21.84 20.22 4.37
N LEU A 43 -20.53 19.98 4.52
CA LEU A 43 -19.88 18.73 4.12
C LEU A 43 -20.38 17.57 5.01
N SER A 44 -20.53 17.83 6.31
CA SER A 44 -21.09 16.86 7.27
C SER A 44 -22.54 16.47 6.93
N HIS A 45 -23.36 17.40 6.46
CA HIS A 45 -24.75 17.12 6.06
C HIS A 45 -24.86 16.32 4.75
N ARG A 46 -23.86 16.38 3.86
CA ARG A 46 -23.80 15.56 2.63
C ARG A 46 -23.23 14.15 2.87
N GLY A 47 -22.70 13.87 4.06
CA GLY A 47 -22.11 12.58 4.40
C GLY A 47 -20.77 12.31 3.69
N GLU A 48 -20.12 13.32 3.11
CA GLU A 48 -18.81 13.16 2.48
C GLU A 48 -17.73 12.94 3.56
N ALA A 49 -17.33 11.69 3.73
CA ALA A 49 -16.24 11.31 4.63
C ALA A 49 -14.90 11.76 4.04
N VAL A 50 -14.07 12.41 4.87
CA VAL A 50 -12.70 12.82 4.52
C VAL A 50 -11.71 11.79 5.04
N TYR A 51 -10.79 11.35 4.18
CA TYR A 51 -9.75 10.37 4.48
C TYR A 51 -8.35 10.94 4.27
N VAL A 52 -7.35 10.27 4.84
CA VAL A 52 -5.94 10.56 4.56
C VAL A 52 -5.66 10.36 3.07
N GLY A 53 -4.94 11.30 2.45
CA GLY A 53 -4.67 11.35 1.02
C GLY A 53 -5.71 12.08 0.18
N ASP A 54 -6.84 12.50 0.76
CA ASP A 54 -7.82 13.32 0.04
C ASP A 54 -7.21 14.68 -0.34
N ARG A 55 -7.45 15.09 -1.59
CA ARG A 55 -7.21 16.45 -2.05
C ARG A 55 -8.40 17.30 -1.63
N VAL A 56 -8.12 18.43 -0.98
CA VAL A 56 -9.15 19.26 -0.36
C VAL A 56 -8.90 20.73 -0.64
N ARG A 57 -9.99 21.51 -0.63
CA ARG A 57 -9.92 22.96 -0.60
C ARG A 57 -10.20 23.45 0.81
N VAL A 58 -9.38 24.38 1.28
CA VAL A 58 -9.51 25.02 2.59
C VAL A 58 -9.85 26.50 2.44
N GLU A 59 -10.71 26.96 3.36
CA GLU A 59 -11.18 28.34 3.48
C GLU A 59 -11.03 28.81 4.93
N ALA A 60 -11.26 30.10 5.18
CA ALA A 60 -11.20 30.71 6.52
C ALA A 60 -9.88 30.41 7.24
N ILE A 61 -8.76 30.61 6.54
CA ILE A 61 -7.41 30.36 7.07
C ILE A 61 -7.09 31.40 8.15
N ASP A 62 -6.93 30.93 9.37
CA ASP A 62 -6.34 31.66 10.48
C ASP A 62 -4.86 31.29 10.57
N ALA A 63 -4.01 32.11 9.96
CA ALA A 63 -2.57 31.93 9.96
C ALA A 63 -1.94 32.04 11.36
N SER A 64 -2.55 32.82 12.27
CA SER A 64 -2.01 33.03 13.62
C SER A 64 -2.10 31.79 14.50
N HIS A 65 -3.13 30.97 14.28
CA HIS A 65 -3.34 29.71 15.00
C HIS A 65 -3.12 28.46 14.14
N ALA A 66 -2.67 28.61 12.89
CA ALA A 66 -2.52 27.54 11.91
C ALA A 66 -3.81 26.71 11.73
N ARG A 67 -4.96 27.36 11.59
CA ARG A 67 -6.28 26.69 11.48
C ARG A 67 -6.99 27.07 10.19
N ALA A 68 -7.82 26.16 9.69
CA ALA A 68 -8.71 26.44 8.56
C ALA A 68 -9.95 25.53 8.57
N VAL A 69 -10.80 25.70 7.57
CA VAL A 69 -12.00 24.88 7.37
C VAL A 69 -11.91 24.20 6.00
N VAL A 70 -12.03 22.87 5.98
CA VAL A 70 -12.18 22.14 4.72
C VAL A 70 -13.55 22.46 4.14
N SER A 71 -13.58 23.06 2.95
CA SER A 71 -14.81 23.47 2.26
C SER A 71 -15.24 22.49 1.16
N HIS A 72 -14.31 21.75 0.57
CA HIS A 72 -14.57 20.76 -0.48
C HIS A 72 -13.54 19.63 -0.49
N VAL A 73 -13.96 18.42 -0.88
CA VAL A 73 -13.10 17.26 -1.16
C VAL A 73 -13.14 17.00 -2.65
N GLU A 74 -11.97 16.95 -3.29
CA GLU A 74 -11.87 16.70 -4.72
C GLU A 74 -12.14 15.21 -5.06
N PRO A 75 -12.55 14.89 -6.31
CA PRO A 75 -12.78 13.51 -6.73
C PRO A 75 -11.54 12.63 -6.53
N ARG A 76 -11.76 11.43 -5.99
CA ARG A 76 -10.68 10.46 -5.74
C ARG A 76 -10.31 9.73 -7.02
N VAL A 77 -9.01 9.59 -7.28
CA VAL A 77 -8.51 8.72 -8.35
C VAL A 77 -8.41 7.25 -7.91
N SER A 78 -8.27 7.02 -6.61
CA SER A 78 -8.21 5.69 -6.01
C SER A 78 -8.62 5.74 -4.54
N PHE A 79 -8.98 4.59 -3.99
CA PHE A 79 -9.32 4.46 -2.56
C PHE A 79 -9.00 3.07 -2.04
N LEU A 80 -8.07 2.98 -1.10
CA LEU A 80 -7.82 1.78 -0.31
C LEU A 80 -8.81 1.76 0.85
N THR A 81 -9.48 0.64 1.09
CA THR A 81 -10.49 0.54 2.16
C THR A 81 -9.91 0.16 3.52
N ARG A 82 -8.76 -0.54 3.54
CA ARG A 82 -8.15 -1.10 4.76
C ARG A 82 -6.62 -0.98 4.73
N PRO A 83 -6.02 0.00 5.42
CA PRO A 83 -6.68 1.15 6.03
C PRO A 83 -7.19 2.14 4.97
N PRO A 84 -8.11 3.06 5.35
CA PRO A 84 -8.65 4.05 4.43
C PRO A 84 -7.58 5.04 3.97
N VAL A 85 -7.18 4.97 2.70
CA VAL A 85 -6.23 5.91 2.06
C VAL A 85 -6.75 6.28 0.68
N ALA A 86 -6.95 7.57 0.44
CA ALA A 86 -7.38 8.09 -0.85
C ALA A 86 -6.17 8.46 -1.72
N ASN A 87 -6.34 8.40 -3.04
CA ASN A 87 -5.38 8.86 -4.05
C ASN A 87 -3.99 8.19 -3.97
N ALA A 88 -3.91 6.97 -3.42
CA ALA A 88 -2.72 6.14 -3.52
C ALA A 88 -2.49 5.73 -4.99
N THR A 89 -1.27 5.85 -5.49
CA THR A 89 -0.93 5.48 -6.88
C THR A 89 -0.13 4.19 -6.95
N THR A 90 0.61 3.87 -5.89
CA THR A 90 1.55 2.75 -5.87
C THR A 90 1.45 1.99 -4.55
N VAL A 91 1.43 0.66 -4.62
CA VAL A 91 1.58 -0.22 -3.45
C VAL A 91 2.99 -0.80 -3.47
N VAL A 92 3.74 -0.54 -2.40
CA VAL A 92 5.09 -1.06 -2.21
C VAL A 92 5.01 -2.29 -1.32
N VAL A 93 5.28 -3.46 -1.90
CA VAL A 93 5.32 -4.73 -1.18
C VAL A 93 6.77 -4.98 -0.76
N ALA A 94 7.05 -4.92 0.54
CA ALA A 94 8.36 -5.21 1.10
C ALA A 94 8.41 -6.65 1.64
N LEU A 95 9.35 -7.44 1.12
CA LEU A 95 9.62 -8.81 1.58
C LEU A 95 11.10 -8.91 1.98
N ALA A 96 11.40 -9.58 3.09
CA ALA A 96 12.78 -9.83 3.49
C ALA A 96 13.32 -11.09 2.84
N VAL A 97 14.60 -11.06 2.45
CA VAL A 97 15.29 -12.28 1.98
C VAL A 97 15.62 -13.22 3.13
N ALA A 98 15.85 -12.66 4.33
CA ALA A 98 16.15 -13.41 5.55
C ALA A 98 15.63 -12.67 6.79
N GLN A 99 15.36 -13.44 7.85
CA GLN A 99 14.88 -12.95 9.15
C GLN A 99 13.67 -11.99 9.07
N PRO A 100 12.47 -12.45 8.66
CA PRO A 100 12.09 -13.84 8.40
C PRO A 100 12.57 -14.35 7.03
N ALA A 101 12.72 -15.67 6.91
CA ALA A 101 13.01 -16.30 5.62
C ALA A 101 11.88 -16.02 4.63
N PHE A 102 12.23 -15.95 3.34
CA PHE A 102 11.24 -15.75 2.28
C PHE A 102 10.25 -16.92 2.23
N ASP A 103 8.98 -16.61 2.47
CA ASP A 103 7.85 -17.55 2.40
C ASP A 103 7.02 -17.25 1.13
N PRO A 104 6.97 -18.17 0.15
CA PRO A 104 6.21 -18.00 -1.10
C PRO A 104 4.70 -17.83 -0.90
N ASP A 105 4.10 -18.54 0.06
CA ASP A 105 2.66 -18.43 0.35
C ASP A 105 2.35 -17.04 0.92
N GLN A 106 3.17 -16.59 1.88
CA GLN A 106 3.02 -15.26 2.47
C GLN A 106 3.27 -14.15 1.44
N ALA A 107 4.33 -14.27 0.64
CA ALA A 107 4.65 -13.34 -0.44
C ALA A 107 3.49 -13.24 -1.43
N SER A 108 2.95 -14.38 -1.86
CA SER A 108 1.81 -14.43 -2.78
C SER A 108 0.59 -13.72 -2.22
N ARG A 109 0.25 -13.94 -0.94
CA ARG A 109 -0.88 -13.26 -0.30
C ARG A 109 -0.73 -11.73 -0.29
N PHE A 110 0.47 -11.22 -0.03
CA PHE A 110 0.75 -9.78 -0.10
C PHE A 110 0.63 -9.22 -1.51
N LEU A 111 1.20 -9.93 -2.50
CA LEU A 111 1.12 -9.54 -3.91
C LEU A 111 -0.33 -9.53 -4.41
N LEU A 112 -1.12 -10.55 -4.07
CA LEU A 112 -2.55 -10.60 -4.40
C LEU A 112 -3.32 -9.45 -3.74
N THR A 113 -3.02 -9.13 -2.48
CA THR A 113 -3.65 -7.99 -1.79
C THR A 113 -3.30 -6.67 -2.49
N ALA A 114 -2.06 -6.52 -2.98
CA ALA A 114 -1.63 -5.36 -3.75
C ALA A 114 -2.33 -5.28 -5.12
N GLU A 115 -2.37 -6.37 -5.89
CA GLU A 115 -3.03 -6.42 -7.21
C GLU A 115 -4.54 -6.13 -7.12
N ARG A 116 -5.20 -6.51 -6.03
CA ARG A 116 -6.62 -6.19 -5.78
C ARG A 116 -6.90 -4.69 -5.73
N THR A 117 -5.89 -3.87 -5.44
CA THR A 117 -6.03 -2.41 -5.43
C THR A 117 -6.08 -1.83 -6.85
N SER A 118 -5.70 -2.62 -7.86
CA SER A 118 -5.49 -2.18 -9.25
C SER A 118 -4.50 -1.01 -9.39
N LEU A 119 -3.70 -0.76 -8.37
CA LEU A 119 -2.61 0.20 -8.37
C LEU A 119 -1.33 -0.45 -8.86
N HIS A 120 -0.35 0.38 -9.24
CA HIS A 120 0.97 -0.13 -9.58
C HIS A 120 1.61 -0.83 -8.39
N VAL A 121 2.10 -2.07 -8.59
CA VAL A 121 2.75 -2.87 -7.53
C VAL A 121 4.26 -2.80 -7.69
N GLN A 122 4.94 -2.18 -6.73
CA GLN A 122 6.39 -2.15 -6.64
C GLN A 122 6.86 -3.18 -5.60
N LEU A 123 7.55 -4.23 -6.04
CA LEU A 123 8.16 -5.20 -5.14
C LEU A 123 9.54 -4.72 -4.68
N VAL A 124 9.81 -4.84 -3.38
CA VAL A 124 11.09 -4.52 -2.75
C VAL A 124 11.57 -5.71 -1.92
N LEU A 125 12.77 -6.17 -2.19
CA LEU A 125 13.47 -7.15 -1.35
C LEU A 125 14.37 -6.43 -0.37
N THR A 126 14.11 -6.60 0.92
CA THR A 126 14.89 -6.00 2.00
C THR A 126 15.89 -6.98 2.60
N LYS A 127 16.88 -6.43 3.32
CA LYS A 127 17.93 -7.18 4.04
C LYS A 127 18.79 -8.04 3.10
N THR A 128 19.00 -7.56 1.87
CA THR A 128 19.73 -8.30 0.83
C THR A 128 21.18 -8.59 1.20
N ASP A 129 21.72 -7.90 2.21
CA ASP A 129 23.01 -8.15 2.85
C ASP A 129 23.10 -9.49 3.59
N LEU A 130 21.97 -10.12 3.91
CA LEU A 130 21.92 -11.39 4.66
C LEU A 130 21.89 -12.64 3.76
N LEU A 131 21.98 -12.48 2.44
CA LEU A 131 21.90 -13.58 1.49
C LEU A 131 23.07 -13.51 0.52
N GLU A 132 23.67 -14.67 0.21
CA GLU A 132 24.76 -14.75 -0.75
C GLU A 132 24.33 -14.28 -2.15
N PRO A 133 25.23 -13.66 -2.94
CA PRO A 133 24.88 -13.06 -4.23
C PRO A 133 24.19 -14.03 -5.21
N GLU A 134 24.62 -15.28 -5.25
CA GLU A 134 24.02 -16.31 -6.13
C GLU A 134 22.57 -16.63 -5.72
N ALA A 135 22.33 -16.85 -4.42
CA ALA A 135 20.99 -17.12 -3.91
C ALA A 135 20.06 -15.90 -4.05
N LEU A 136 20.61 -14.69 -3.91
CA LEU A 136 19.88 -13.44 -4.14
C LEU A 136 19.45 -13.29 -5.60
N GLU A 137 20.32 -13.63 -6.54
CA GLU A 137 20.02 -13.59 -7.97
C GLU A 137 18.98 -14.65 -8.36
N GLN A 138 19.06 -15.85 -7.80
CA GLN A 138 18.02 -16.88 -7.97
C GLN A 138 16.65 -16.39 -7.47
N LEU A 139 16.60 -15.77 -6.29
CA LEU A 139 15.35 -15.20 -5.76
C LEU A 139 14.83 -14.05 -6.63
N ARG A 140 15.72 -13.20 -7.16
CA ARG A 140 15.37 -12.12 -8.09
C ARG A 140 14.75 -12.67 -9.38
N ALA A 141 15.39 -13.68 -9.99
CA ALA A 141 14.89 -14.33 -11.20
C ALA A 141 13.54 -15.02 -10.97
N ARG A 142 13.38 -15.69 -9.82
CA ARG A 142 12.13 -16.31 -9.38
C ARG A 142 10.98 -15.29 -9.32
N LEU A 143 11.18 -14.16 -8.65
CA LEU A 143 10.16 -13.10 -8.55
C LEU A 143 9.86 -12.43 -9.89
N HIS A 144 10.88 -12.28 -10.73
CA HIS A 144 10.69 -11.79 -12.09
C HIS A 144 9.80 -12.75 -12.91
N ALA A 145 9.96 -14.07 -12.76
CA ALA A 145 9.09 -15.06 -13.39
C ALA A 145 7.64 -14.99 -12.87
N TRP A 146 7.41 -14.48 -11.65
CA TRP A 146 6.07 -14.19 -11.14
C TRP A 146 5.46 -12.90 -11.70
N GLY A 147 6.20 -12.17 -12.55
CA GLY A 147 5.80 -10.88 -13.12
C GLY A 147 6.19 -9.66 -12.27
N TYR A 148 7.01 -9.83 -11.22
CA TYR A 148 7.40 -8.74 -10.33
C TYR A 148 8.92 -8.56 -10.30
N PRO A 149 9.48 -7.60 -11.06
CA PRO A 149 10.91 -7.28 -10.96
C PRO A 149 11.19 -6.60 -9.61
N PRO A 150 11.90 -7.24 -8.65
CA PRO A 150 12.08 -6.66 -7.34
C PRO A 150 13.22 -5.64 -7.34
N LEU A 151 13.05 -4.54 -6.59
CA LEU A 151 14.15 -3.68 -6.19
C LEU A 151 14.87 -4.29 -4.99
N LEU A 152 16.16 -4.57 -5.16
CA LEU A 152 17.02 -5.10 -4.10
C LEU A 152 17.47 -3.95 -3.19
N VAL A 153 17.22 -4.06 -1.89
CA VAL A 153 17.51 -3.02 -0.91
C VAL A 153 18.14 -3.60 0.36
N SER A 154 19.21 -2.95 0.81
CA SER A 154 19.76 -3.16 2.15
C SER A 154 19.86 -1.80 2.86
N THR A 155 19.18 -1.70 4.01
CA THR A 155 19.27 -0.53 4.88
C THR A 155 20.63 -0.44 5.58
N GLY A 156 21.32 -1.57 5.77
CA GLY A 156 22.62 -1.62 6.43
C GLY A 156 23.76 -1.13 5.53
N SER A 157 23.77 -1.53 4.26
CA SER A 157 24.79 -1.10 3.29
C SER A 157 24.38 0.13 2.47
N GLY A 158 23.11 0.53 2.53
CA GLY A 158 22.54 1.60 1.71
C GLY A 158 22.26 1.18 0.25
N LEU A 159 22.51 -0.08 -0.10
CA LEU A 159 22.29 -0.60 -1.45
C LEU A 159 20.82 -0.42 -1.87
N GLY A 160 20.61 0.11 -3.08
CA GLY A 160 19.29 0.22 -3.70
C GLY A 160 18.38 1.32 -3.17
N LEU A 161 18.74 2.00 -2.07
CA LEU A 161 17.92 3.07 -1.48
C LEU A 161 17.70 4.23 -2.44
N SER A 162 18.74 4.64 -3.19
CA SER A 162 18.63 5.73 -4.17
C SER A 162 17.67 5.38 -5.31
N LYS A 163 17.75 4.16 -5.84
CA LYS A 163 16.83 3.66 -6.88
C LYS A 163 15.38 3.58 -6.37
N LEU A 164 15.19 3.10 -5.13
CA LEU A 164 13.87 3.08 -4.50
C LEU A 164 13.34 4.51 -4.33
N LYS A 165 14.16 5.43 -3.82
CA LYS A 165 13.78 6.83 -3.65
C LYS A 165 13.33 7.47 -4.98
N GLN A 166 14.09 7.23 -6.05
CA GLN A 166 13.74 7.72 -7.39
C GLN A 166 12.43 7.09 -7.92
N SER A 167 12.23 5.79 -7.73
CA SER A 167 10.98 5.11 -8.11
C SER A 167 9.77 5.70 -7.37
N LEU A 168 9.91 5.91 -6.06
CA LEU A 168 8.86 6.50 -5.23
C LEU A 168 8.64 7.99 -5.53
N ALA A 169 9.67 8.73 -5.94
CA ALA A 169 9.55 10.13 -6.36
C ALA A 169 8.68 10.30 -7.61
N GLY A 170 8.62 9.28 -8.48
CA GLY A 170 7.69 9.24 -9.62
C GLY A 170 6.23 8.96 -9.24
N SER A 171 5.96 8.62 -7.98
CA SER A 171 4.62 8.32 -7.46
C SER A 171 4.14 9.44 -6.54
N SER A 172 2.88 9.86 -6.67
CA SER A 172 2.33 10.91 -5.79
C SER A 172 2.15 10.40 -4.35
N LEU A 173 1.59 9.20 -4.18
CA LEU A 173 1.39 8.57 -2.90
C LEU A 173 1.62 7.06 -2.99
N SER A 174 2.64 6.60 -2.27
CA SER A 174 3.00 5.19 -2.18
C SER A 174 2.59 4.62 -0.82
N VAL A 175 2.04 3.41 -0.80
CA VAL A 175 1.62 2.74 0.43
C VAL A 175 2.54 1.56 0.68
N LEU A 176 3.24 1.56 1.83
CA LEU A 176 4.18 0.50 2.18
C LEU A 176 3.48 -0.62 2.96
N CYS A 177 3.71 -1.86 2.55
CA CYS A 177 3.15 -3.04 3.19
C CYS A 177 4.09 -4.24 3.18
N GLY A 178 3.80 -5.24 4.01
CA GLY A 178 4.54 -6.50 4.02
C GLY A 178 4.47 -7.20 5.39
N PRO A 179 5.08 -8.38 5.53
CA PRO A 179 5.09 -9.10 6.79
C PRO A 179 5.72 -8.29 7.94
N SER A 180 5.43 -8.65 9.19
CA SER A 180 6.12 -8.04 10.33
C SER A 180 7.60 -8.48 10.35
N GLY A 181 8.50 -7.60 10.78
CA GLY A 181 9.92 -7.90 10.89
C GLY A 181 10.73 -7.81 9.59
N VAL A 182 10.09 -7.57 8.43
CA VAL A 182 10.81 -7.44 7.14
C VAL A 182 11.65 -6.16 7.00
N GLY A 183 11.53 -5.22 7.94
CA GLY A 183 12.34 -3.98 7.92
C GLY A 183 11.66 -2.77 7.28
N LYS A 184 10.31 -2.72 7.21
CA LYS A 184 9.55 -1.56 6.70
C LYS A 184 9.90 -0.25 7.42
N SER A 185 9.90 -0.24 8.75
CA SER A 185 10.23 0.96 9.53
C SER A 185 11.70 1.36 9.35
N SER A 186 12.61 0.40 9.25
CA SER A 186 14.02 0.66 8.92
C SER A 186 14.18 1.25 7.51
N LEU A 187 13.39 0.77 6.55
CA LEU A 187 13.34 1.29 5.19
C LEU A 187 12.82 2.73 5.16
N LEU A 188 11.74 3.02 5.90
CA LEU A 188 11.20 4.37 6.03
C LEU A 188 12.20 5.33 6.66
N ASN A 189 12.88 4.94 7.74
CA ASN A 189 13.93 5.77 8.35
C ASN A 189 15.13 5.99 7.41
N ALA A 190 15.49 4.98 6.60
CA ALA A 190 16.57 5.13 5.62
C ALA A 190 16.20 6.06 4.46
N LEU A 191 14.90 6.09 4.08
CA LEU A 191 14.38 6.97 3.03
C LEU A 191 14.10 8.40 3.52
N ILE A 192 13.63 8.53 4.77
CA ILE A 192 13.23 9.77 5.42
C ILE A 192 13.87 9.79 6.82
N PRO A 193 15.14 10.24 6.94
CA PRO A 193 15.89 10.22 8.19
C PRO A 193 15.22 11.00 9.33
N GLU A 194 14.39 11.99 9.00
CA GLU A 194 13.68 12.85 9.95
C GLU A 194 12.55 12.14 10.72
N LEU A 195 12.10 10.96 10.27
CA LEU A 195 10.98 10.26 10.92
C LEU A 195 11.33 9.65 12.28
N ASP A 196 12.61 9.34 12.52
CA ASP A 196 13.12 8.70 13.76
C ASP A 196 12.19 7.61 14.33
N LEU A 197 11.65 6.76 13.46
CA LEU A 197 10.72 5.71 13.89
C LEU A 197 11.45 4.74 14.80
N ARG A 198 10.84 4.37 15.92
CA ARG A 198 11.43 3.42 16.88
C ARG A 198 11.64 2.05 16.21
N ILE A 199 12.89 1.70 15.94
CA ILE A 199 13.29 0.37 15.43
C ILE A 199 13.47 -0.57 16.63
N GLY A 200 12.48 -1.40 16.93
CA GLY A 200 12.54 -2.43 17.97
C GLY A 200 12.57 -3.85 17.41
N ALA A 201 13.26 -4.77 18.10
CA ALA A 201 13.30 -6.19 17.76
C ALA A 201 11.91 -6.81 17.93
N VAL A 202 11.25 -7.10 16.79
CA VAL A 202 9.85 -7.53 16.69
C VAL A 202 8.90 -6.45 17.19
N SER A 203 7.83 -6.18 16.45
CA SER A 203 6.78 -5.21 16.82
C SER A 203 5.98 -5.69 18.04
N GLY A 204 6.64 -5.80 19.20
CA GLY A 204 6.05 -5.98 20.50
C GLY A 204 5.89 -4.62 21.13
N ARG A 205 4.65 -4.10 21.07
CA ARG A 205 4.17 -2.97 21.87
C ARG A 205 4.78 -1.61 21.51
N LEU A 206 4.05 -0.89 20.65
CA LEU A 206 3.78 0.51 20.92
C LEU A 206 2.99 0.56 22.25
N GLN A 207 3.68 0.57 23.40
CA GLN A 207 3.05 0.89 24.69
C GLN A 207 2.75 2.39 24.73
N ARG A 208 1.68 2.78 24.02
CA ARG A 208 0.74 3.83 24.43
C ARG A 208 -0.63 3.37 23.97
N GLY A 209 -1.44 2.95 24.94
CA GLY A 209 -2.89 2.84 24.75
C GLY A 209 -3.34 1.59 24.00
N ARG A 210 -4.10 0.79 24.73
CA ARG A 210 -4.94 -0.33 24.29
C ARG A 210 -6.00 0.12 23.27
N HIS A 211 -5.63 0.53 22.05
CA HIS A 211 -6.58 0.85 20.96
C HIS A 211 -5.97 0.62 19.55
N THR A 212 -6.47 -0.41 18.88
CA THR A 212 -6.71 -0.56 17.42
C THR A 212 -5.98 0.34 16.40
N THR A 213 -5.15 -0.30 15.56
CA THR A 213 -4.90 -0.17 14.09
C THR A 213 -5.55 0.96 13.24
N ARG A 214 -5.64 2.22 13.69
CA ARG A 214 -6.41 3.27 12.97
C ARG A 214 -5.68 4.54 12.51
N HIS A 215 -4.41 4.74 12.86
CA HIS A 215 -3.67 5.92 12.40
C HIS A 215 -2.89 5.60 11.11
N VAL A 216 -3.28 6.26 10.02
CA VAL A 216 -2.47 6.39 8.81
C VAL A 216 -1.89 7.79 8.81
N GLU A 217 -0.60 7.89 8.52
CA GLU A 217 0.12 9.15 8.41
C GLU A 217 0.88 9.16 7.07
N LEU A 218 0.90 10.32 6.41
CA LEU A 218 1.65 10.52 5.17
C LEU A 218 2.98 11.23 5.47
N HIS A 219 4.06 10.58 5.06
CA HIS A 219 5.40 11.11 5.22
C HIS A 219 5.92 11.65 3.88
N ARG A 220 6.53 12.83 3.92
CA ARG A 220 7.13 13.48 2.75
C ARG A 220 8.48 12.85 2.43
N LEU A 221 8.65 12.39 1.20
CA LEU A 221 9.91 11.77 0.74
C LEU A 221 10.80 12.81 0.06
N GLU A 222 10.42 13.23 -1.14
CA GLU A 222 11.07 14.27 -1.93
C GLU A 222 10.01 14.96 -2.79
N GLY A 223 10.10 16.30 -2.94
CA GLY A 223 9.11 17.07 -3.70
C GLY A 223 7.68 16.79 -3.22
N GLU A 224 6.81 16.38 -4.15
CA GLU A 224 5.40 16.05 -3.88
C GLU A 224 5.16 14.58 -3.53
N ALA A 225 6.18 13.72 -3.60
CA ALA A 225 6.03 12.31 -3.29
C ALA A 225 5.79 12.07 -1.80
N ARG A 226 4.84 11.19 -1.50
CA ARG A 226 4.46 10.80 -0.14
C ARG A 226 4.52 9.28 0.02
N VAL A 227 4.85 8.84 1.23
CA VAL A 227 4.78 7.43 1.63
C VAL A 227 3.89 7.28 2.86
N ALA A 228 2.93 6.37 2.81
CA ALA A 228 2.08 6.03 3.94
C ALA A 228 2.60 4.76 4.63
N ASP A 229 2.73 4.82 5.97
CA ASP A 229 2.84 3.61 6.79
C ASP A 229 1.43 3.15 7.19
N THR A 230 1.06 1.94 6.75
CA THR A 230 -0.30 1.42 6.90
C THR A 230 -0.29 0.09 7.66
N PRO A 231 -0.52 0.09 8.99
CA PRO A 231 -0.52 -1.14 9.76
C PRO A 231 -1.62 -2.13 9.34
N GLY A 232 -2.74 -1.63 8.77
CA GLY A 232 -3.88 -2.44 8.31
C GLY A 232 -3.63 -3.24 7.02
N PHE A 233 -2.77 -2.75 6.12
CA PHE A 233 -2.42 -3.43 4.86
C PHE A 233 -1.50 -4.63 5.12
N ASN A 234 -1.01 -4.80 6.36
CA ASN A 234 -0.14 -5.91 6.76
C ASN A 234 -0.89 -7.23 7.03
N ARG A 235 -2.21 -7.30 6.80
CA ARG A 235 -3.02 -8.52 6.92
C ARG A 235 -3.57 -8.89 5.55
N PRO A 236 -2.89 -9.77 4.80
CA PRO A 236 -3.36 -10.11 3.47
C PRO A 236 -4.56 -11.06 3.57
N GLU A 237 -5.63 -10.73 2.86
CA GLU A 237 -6.88 -11.49 2.79
C GLU A 237 -7.12 -11.90 1.33
N LEU A 238 -7.52 -13.16 1.11
CA LEU A 238 -7.94 -13.61 -0.21
C LEU A 238 -9.22 -12.86 -0.65
N PRO A 239 -9.47 -12.71 -1.96
CA PRO A 239 -10.76 -12.24 -2.47
C PRO A 239 -11.92 -13.07 -1.93
N ASP A 240 -13.11 -12.48 -1.80
CA ASP A 240 -14.30 -13.22 -1.36
C ASP A 240 -14.90 -14.09 -2.48
N ASP A 241 -14.57 -13.80 -3.74
CA ASP A 241 -15.07 -14.49 -4.93
C ASP A 241 -13.88 -15.14 -5.67
N PRO A 242 -13.95 -16.43 -6.01
CA PRO A 242 -12.93 -17.08 -6.84
C PRO A 242 -12.89 -16.51 -8.26
N ARG A 243 -13.99 -15.90 -8.74
CA ARG A 243 -14.02 -15.19 -10.02
C ARG A 243 -13.16 -13.93 -9.91
N ASN A 244 -12.32 -13.69 -10.91
CA ASN A 244 -11.29 -12.65 -10.92
C ASN A 244 -10.08 -12.96 -10.02
N LEU A 245 -9.92 -14.17 -9.49
CA LEU A 245 -8.65 -14.52 -8.85
C LEU A 245 -7.54 -14.57 -9.90
N GLU A 246 -7.85 -14.99 -11.13
CA GLU A 246 -6.93 -15.09 -12.25
C GLU A 246 -6.28 -13.76 -12.64
N VAL A 247 -7.03 -12.65 -12.57
CA VAL A 247 -6.49 -11.32 -12.92
C VAL A 247 -5.48 -10.80 -11.89
N LEU A 248 -5.46 -11.39 -10.69
CA LEU A 248 -4.52 -11.03 -9.63
C LEU A 248 -3.16 -11.76 -9.74
N PHE A 249 -3.04 -12.73 -10.65
CA PHE A 249 -1.78 -13.41 -10.95
C PHE A 249 -1.24 -12.94 -12.31
N PRO A 250 -0.13 -12.18 -12.35
CA PRO A 250 0.50 -11.79 -13.61
C PRO A 250 0.79 -12.98 -14.55
N GLU A 251 1.17 -14.14 -14.00
CA GLU A 251 1.46 -15.35 -14.79
C GLU A 251 0.21 -15.92 -15.46
N LEU A 252 -0.96 -15.79 -14.81
CA LEU A 252 -2.22 -16.19 -15.43
C LEU A 252 -2.64 -15.20 -16.50
N ARG A 253 -2.51 -13.89 -16.24
CA ARG A 253 -2.75 -12.86 -17.26
C ARG A 253 -1.89 -13.09 -18.51
N ALA A 254 -0.59 -13.36 -18.32
CA ALA A 254 0.35 -13.60 -19.42
C ALA A 254 0.03 -14.87 -20.23
N GLN A 255 -0.58 -15.89 -19.61
CA GLN A 255 -1.00 -17.11 -20.32
C GLN A 255 -2.34 -16.93 -21.04
N LEU A 256 -3.30 -16.25 -20.39
CA LEU A 256 -4.66 -16.07 -20.89
C LEU A 256 -4.79 -15.05 -22.02
N GLU A 257 -3.91 -14.05 -22.05
CA GLU A 257 -3.88 -13.03 -23.12
C GLU A 257 -3.71 -13.65 -24.52
N PRO A 258 -2.71 -14.52 -24.77
CA PRO A 258 -2.56 -15.20 -26.06
C PRO A 258 -3.48 -16.43 -26.23
N HIS A 259 -3.88 -17.09 -25.13
CA HIS A 259 -4.65 -18.33 -25.16
C HIS A 259 -5.85 -18.25 -24.21
N PRO A 260 -6.94 -17.57 -24.60
CA PRO A 260 -8.12 -17.46 -23.74
C PRO A 260 -8.78 -18.83 -23.56
N CYS A 261 -9.38 -19.05 -22.39
CA CYS A 261 -10.17 -20.24 -22.14
C CYS A 261 -11.38 -20.31 -23.07
N ARG A 262 -11.77 -21.55 -23.43
CA ARG A 262 -13.00 -21.82 -24.18
C ARG A 262 -14.26 -21.30 -23.45
N PHE A 263 -14.26 -21.39 -22.12
CA PHE A 263 -15.39 -21.01 -21.26
C PHE A 263 -15.03 -19.77 -20.42
N ARG A 264 -16.00 -18.87 -20.23
CA ARG A 264 -15.82 -17.59 -19.51
C ARG A 264 -15.76 -17.75 -17.98
N ASP A 265 -16.31 -18.84 -17.47
CA ASP A 265 -16.39 -19.20 -16.05
C ASP A 265 -15.36 -20.27 -15.65
N CYS A 266 -14.34 -20.48 -16.50
CA CYS A 266 -13.23 -21.38 -16.20
C CYS A 266 -12.48 -20.91 -14.95
N LEU A 267 -12.32 -21.78 -13.95
CA LEU A 267 -11.56 -21.52 -12.73
C LEU A 267 -10.12 -22.06 -12.83
N HIS A 268 -9.69 -22.43 -14.04
CA HIS A 268 -8.35 -22.87 -14.37
C HIS A 268 -7.81 -24.02 -13.51
N ARG A 269 -8.70 -24.94 -13.08
CA ARG A 269 -8.34 -26.11 -12.27
C ARG A 269 -8.09 -27.32 -13.16
N ASP A 270 -9.11 -27.68 -13.93
CA ASP A 270 -9.19 -28.94 -14.68
C ASP A 270 -10.12 -28.90 -15.89
N GLU A 271 -10.63 -27.72 -16.25
CA GLU A 271 -11.67 -27.56 -17.25
C GLU A 271 -11.16 -27.86 -18.68
N PRO A 272 -11.96 -28.57 -19.51
CA PRO A 272 -11.58 -28.86 -20.89
C PRO A 272 -11.53 -27.57 -21.72
N GLY A 273 -10.43 -27.37 -22.46
CA GLY A 273 -10.21 -26.14 -23.23
C GLY A 273 -9.78 -24.94 -22.36
N CYS A 274 -9.22 -25.19 -21.18
CA CYS A 274 -8.51 -24.18 -20.40
C CYS A 274 -7.21 -23.79 -21.10
N GLY A 275 -6.96 -22.48 -21.26
CA GLY A 275 -5.74 -21.95 -21.87
C GLY A 275 -4.56 -21.79 -20.91
N VAL A 276 -4.73 -22.19 -19.64
CA VAL A 276 -3.72 -22.08 -18.59
C VAL A 276 -2.97 -23.39 -18.42
N THR A 277 -1.65 -23.32 -18.49
CA THR A 277 -0.76 -24.41 -18.09
C THR A 277 -0.66 -24.47 -16.56
N ARG A 278 -0.31 -25.64 -16.04
CA ARG A 278 -0.23 -25.88 -14.58
C ARG A 278 1.19 -25.99 -14.07
N GLU A 279 2.16 -25.89 -14.98
CA GLU A 279 3.59 -26.08 -14.73
C GLU A 279 4.27 -24.74 -14.40
N TRP A 280 3.70 -24.02 -13.44
CA TRP A 280 4.29 -22.80 -12.91
C TRP A 280 4.27 -22.80 -11.40
N GLU A 281 5.27 -22.15 -10.82
CA GLU A 281 5.60 -22.28 -9.41
C GLU A 281 4.44 -21.95 -8.46
N ARG A 282 3.66 -20.92 -8.78
CA ARG A 282 2.56 -20.45 -7.93
C ARG A 282 1.22 -21.12 -8.25
N TYR A 283 1.14 -22.06 -9.19
CA TYR A 283 -0.09 -22.80 -9.49
C TYR A 283 -0.70 -23.51 -8.27
N PRO A 284 0.09 -24.20 -7.41
CA PRO A 284 -0.47 -24.83 -6.21
C PRO A 284 -1.10 -23.83 -5.24
N ILE A 285 -0.55 -22.61 -5.15
CA ILE A 285 -1.07 -21.53 -4.32
C ILE A 285 -2.39 -21.01 -4.90
N TYR A 286 -2.41 -20.76 -6.21
CA TYR A 286 -3.63 -20.37 -6.93
C TYR A 286 -4.74 -21.40 -6.74
N ARG A 287 -4.44 -22.68 -7.00
CA ARG A 287 -5.41 -23.78 -6.89
C ARG A 287 -5.97 -23.89 -5.48
N ARG A 288 -5.12 -23.84 -4.45
CA ARG A 288 -5.57 -23.86 -3.04
C ARG A 288 -6.49 -22.68 -2.74
N ALA A 289 -6.14 -21.49 -3.21
CA ALA A 289 -6.99 -20.30 -3.03
C ALA A 289 -8.37 -20.48 -3.71
N VAL A 290 -8.43 -21.01 -4.93
CA VAL A 290 -9.71 -21.33 -5.59
C VAL A 290 -10.51 -22.35 -4.76
N GLU A 291 -9.88 -23.43 -4.31
CA GLU A 291 -10.54 -24.50 -3.54
C GLU A 291 -11.07 -24.00 -2.18
N ASP A 292 -10.30 -23.14 -1.50
CA ASP A 292 -10.71 -22.51 -0.23
C ASP A 292 -11.92 -21.60 -0.42
N LEU A 293 -11.97 -20.84 -1.52
CA LEU A 293 -13.07 -19.94 -1.84
C LEU A 293 -14.35 -20.66 -2.28
N LEU A 294 -14.21 -21.81 -2.95
CA LEU A 294 -15.33 -22.70 -3.25
C LEU A 294 -15.82 -23.47 -2.02
N GLY A 295 -15.13 -23.34 -0.87
CA GLY A 295 -15.49 -24.05 0.36
C GLY A 295 -15.18 -25.55 0.31
N LEU A 296 -14.40 -26.02 -0.66
CA LEU A 296 -14.09 -27.44 -0.86
C LEU A 296 -13.17 -28.00 0.23
N ASN A 297 -12.44 -27.12 0.94
CA ASN A 297 -11.55 -27.47 2.04
C ASN A 297 -12.15 -27.20 3.44
N ARG A 298 -13.40 -26.74 3.54
CA ARG A 298 -14.05 -26.59 4.85
C ARG A 298 -14.43 -27.99 5.33
N PRO A 299 -13.93 -28.48 6.49
CA PRO A 299 -14.48 -29.70 7.07
C PRO A 299 -15.98 -29.49 7.21
N SER A 300 -16.76 -30.46 6.73
CA SER A 300 -18.20 -30.50 6.93
C SER A 300 -18.44 -30.17 8.40
N ARG A 301 -19.20 -29.11 8.67
CA ARG A 301 -19.76 -28.89 10.00
C ARG A 301 -20.70 -30.06 10.24
N GLY A 302 -20.14 -31.15 10.77
CA GLY A 302 -20.89 -32.33 11.16
C GLY A 302 -21.79 -31.98 12.34
N GLY A 303 -23.07 -32.32 12.18
CA GLY A 303 -24.03 -32.73 13.21
C GLY A 303 -24.15 -31.84 14.44
#